data_AF-A0A3E2XLW0-F1
#
_entry.id   AF-A0A3E2XLW0-F1
#
_cell.length_a   1.000
_cell.length_b   1.000
_cell.length_c   1.000
_cell.angle_alpha   90.00
_cell.angle_beta   90.00
_cell.angle_gamma   90.00
#
_symmetry.space_group_name_H-M   'P 1'
#
loop_
_entity.id
_entity.type
_entity.pdbx_description
1 polymer ?
#
loop_
_entity_poly.entity_id
_entity_poly.type
_entity_poly.pdbx_seq_one_letter_code
_entity_poly.pdbx_strand_id
1 'polypeptide(L)'
;MSMNFVNEPTRAWNPKNRLREMINEGSDAANVDKLVELLIMDGFDFSLTADAMTPIDEAERVVSVGMGIAVKSEMYLIENLAQAAGAAMGCSRPAYERLKVLPRERFVGMSGEKFTGTLYIACAISGAQQHLKGIEKAHTVVAINRNEKAPIFRHADYGIVGDIRTILPLLTEKLNSDLPKPDPNAKPAKREMPLYSKTTATADGRYVCMGCGYEYDPEKGDPEAGIEPGTSFEALPEDWICPECGVSKSEMISAVTRG
;
A
#
# COMPACT_ATOMS: atom_id res chain seq x y z
N MET A 1 -8.99 31.17 -4.65
CA MET A 1 -9.98 30.50 -5.51
C MET A 1 -10.29 29.17 -4.86
N SER A 2 -11.49 29.00 -4.35
CA SER A 2 -11.99 27.75 -3.77
C SER A 2 -12.12 26.71 -4.88
N MET A 3 -11.20 25.75 -4.92
CA MET A 3 -11.31 24.58 -5.80
C MET A 3 -12.34 23.64 -5.22
N ASN A 4 -13.47 23.51 -5.92
CA ASN A 4 -14.48 22.49 -5.63
C ASN A 4 -13.94 21.15 -6.12
N PHE A 5 -13.50 20.28 -5.20
CA PHE A 5 -13.09 18.93 -5.51
C PHE A 5 -14.33 18.06 -5.72
N VAL A 6 -14.52 17.61 -6.95
CA VAL A 6 -15.49 16.57 -7.27
C VAL A 6 -14.91 15.27 -6.71
N ASN A 7 -15.63 14.66 -5.77
CA ASN A 7 -15.22 13.42 -5.13
C ASN A 7 -15.38 12.27 -6.13
N GLU A 8 -14.36 12.00 -6.95
CA GLU A 8 -14.36 10.82 -7.81
C GLU A 8 -14.27 9.56 -6.94
N PRO A 9 -15.05 8.50 -7.25
CA PRO A 9 -15.06 7.29 -6.44
C PRO A 9 -13.66 6.67 -6.43
N THR A 10 -13.09 6.52 -5.25
CA THR A 10 -11.82 5.82 -5.02
C THR A 10 -11.84 4.49 -5.76
N ARG A 11 -10.92 4.30 -6.71
CA ARG A 11 -10.76 3.06 -7.49
C ARG A 11 -10.79 1.86 -6.54
N ALA A 12 -11.69 0.91 -6.79
CA ALA A 12 -11.84 -0.29 -5.97
C ALA A 12 -10.48 -1.00 -5.80
N TRP A 13 -10.14 -1.38 -4.57
CA TRP A 13 -8.86 -1.99 -4.22
C TRP A 13 -8.71 -3.35 -4.92
N ASN A 14 -7.68 -3.49 -5.77
CA ASN A 14 -7.37 -4.73 -6.46
C ASN A 14 -6.06 -5.33 -5.89
N PRO A 15 -6.08 -6.45 -5.16
CA PRO A 15 -4.87 -7.04 -4.59
C PRO A 15 -3.95 -7.71 -5.62
N LYS A 16 -4.37 -7.90 -6.89
CA LYS A 16 -3.48 -8.31 -7.99
C LYS A 16 -2.74 -7.16 -8.62
N ASN A 17 -3.30 -5.96 -8.57
CA ASN A 17 -2.66 -4.73 -9.01
C ASN A 17 -3.16 -3.58 -8.15
N ARG A 18 -2.49 -3.36 -7.01
CA ARG A 18 -2.88 -2.31 -6.05
C ARG A 18 -2.42 -0.92 -6.49
N LEU A 19 -1.71 -0.82 -7.62
CA LEU A 19 -1.20 0.45 -8.14
C LEU A 19 -2.35 1.36 -8.53
N ARG A 20 -2.57 2.36 -7.68
CA ARG A 20 -3.53 3.43 -7.92
C ARG A 20 -2.93 4.44 -8.87
N GLU A 21 -1.68 4.84 -8.61
CA GLU A 21 -1.00 5.87 -9.38
C GLU A 21 0.50 5.61 -9.52
N MET A 22 0.97 5.59 -10.78
CA MET A 22 2.38 5.76 -11.11
C MET A 22 2.60 7.25 -11.39
N ILE A 23 3.34 7.92 -10.52
CA ILE A 23 3.51 9.37 -10.55
C ILE A 23 4.58 9.74 -11.57
N ASN A 24 4.24 10.63 -12.50
CA ASN A 24 5.14 11.11 -13.55
C ASN A 24 4.75 12.54 -14.00
N GLU A 25 4.96 13.50 -13.11
CA GLU A 25 4.73 14.95 -13.27
C GLU A 25 5.92 15.68 -13.94
N GLY A 26 6.81 14.94 -14.60
CA GLY A 26 7.92 15.46 -15.40
C GLY A 26 9.19 15.84 -14.63
N SER A 27 9.12 16.23 -13.35
CA SER A 27 10.30 16.47 -12.51
C SER A 27 10.23 15.73 -11.17
N ASP A 28 11.39 15.40 -10.60
CA ASP A 28 11.49 14.73 -9.29
C ASP A 28 10.78 15.52 -8.17
N ALA A 29 10.89 16.84 -8.17
CA ALA A 29 10.20 17.70 -7.21
C ALA A 29 8.68 17.65 -7.38
N ALA A 30 8.18 17.74 -8.62
CA ALA A 30 6.75 17.65 -8.90
C ALA A 30 6.18 16.26 -8.56
N ASN A 31 6.95 15.19 -8.80
CA ASN A 31 6.59 13.84 -8.41
C ASN A 31 6.45 13.70 -6.88
N VAL A 32 7.37 14.30 -6.13
CA VAL A 32 7.32 14.32 -4.67
C VAL A 32 6.13 15.15 -4.17
N ASP A 33 5.88 16.31 -4.76
CA ASP A 33 4.72 17.15 -4.41
C ASP A 33 3.41 16.37 -4.61
N LYS A 34 3.29 15.67 -5.73
CA LYS A 34 2.12 14.85 -6.02
C LYS A 34 1.95 13.70 -5.04
N LEU A 35 3.04 13.01 -4.68
CA LEU A 35 3.00 11.95 -3.68
C LEU A 35 2.52 12.46 -2.32
N VAL A 36 3.03 13.60 -1.87
CA VAL A 36 2.63 14.21 -0.59
C VAL A 36 1.16 14.60 -0.61
N GLU A 37 0.68 15.21 -1.70
CA GLU A 37 -0.74 15.52 -1.90
C GLU A 37 -1.61 14.26 -1.73
N LEU A 38 -1.28 13.18 -2.44
CA LEU A 38 -2.01 11.92 -2.39
C LEU A 38 -2.01 11.29 -0.99
N LEU A 39 -0.88 11.34 -0.28
CA LEU A 39 -0.79 10.82 1.09
C LEU A 39 -1.64 11.65 2.07
N ILE A 40 -1.65 12.98 1.93
CA ILE A 40 -2.52 13.85 2.74
C ILE A 40 -4.00 13.55 2.44
N MET A 41 -4.36 13.36 1.16
CA MET A 41 -5.72 12.98 0.75
C MET A 41 -6.14 11.61 1.31
N ASP A 42 -5.19 10.68 1.42
CA ASP A 42 -5.38 9.37 2.08
C ASP A 42 -5.44 9.49 3.63
N GLY A 43 -5.29 10.70 4.18
CA GLY A 43 -5.45 10.99 5.61
C GLY A 43 -4.17 10.82 6.44
N PHE A 44 -3.00 10.77 5.81
CA PHE A 44 -1.74 10.71 6.53
C PHE A 44 -1.38 12.08 7.12
N ASP A 45 -1.22 12.12 8.44
CA ASP A 45 -0.63 13.25 9.18
C ASP A 45 0.82 12.94 9.57
N PHE A 46 1.77 13.70 9.02
CA PHE A 46 3.20 13.54 9.30
C PHE A 46 3.68 14.41 10.48
N SER A 47 2.77 15.01 11.26
CA SER A 47 3.11 15.71 12.49
C SER A 47 3.54 14.77 13.63
N LEU A 48 3.15 13.50 13.56
CA LEU A 48 3.43 12.48 14.56
C LEU A 48 4.86 11.97 14.41
N THR A 49 5.53 11.76 15.55
CA THR A 49 6.85 11.12 15.60
C THR A 49 6.73 9.70 16.13
N ALA A 50 7.59 8.82 15.61
CA ALA A 50 7.75 7.45 16.12
C ALA A 50 9.25 7.18 16.34
N ASP A 51 9.56 6.27 17.26
CA ASP A 51 10.94 5.81 17.42
C ASP A 51 11.35 5.02 16.17
N ALA A 52 12.50 5.35 15.61
CA ALA A 52 13.00 4.74 14.37
C ALA A 52 13.23 3.23 14.50
N MET A 53 13.38 2.73 15.73
CA MET A 53 13.62 1.33 16.07
C MET A 53 12.40 0.63 16.68
N THR A 54 11.21 1.25 16.66
CA THR A 54 9.93 0.61 16.99
C THR A 54 9.81 -0.75 16.27
N PRO A 55 9.47 -1.86 16.94
CA PRO A 55 9.30 -3.17 16.31
C PRO A 55 8.39 -3.10 15.07
N ILE A 56 8.71 -3.85 14.03
CA ILE A 56 8.02 -3.74 12.72
C ILE A 56 6.55 -4.13 12.81
N ASP A 57 6.21 -5.09 13.66
CA ASP A 57 4.85 -5.58 13.91
C ASP A 57 4.01 -4.64 14.79
N GLU A 58 4.66 -3.75 15.53
CA GLU A 58 4.02 -2.70 16.33
C GLU A 58 4.02 -1.33 15.63
N ALA A 59 4.82 -1.17 14.57
CA ALA A 59 4.97 0.09 13.86
C ALA A 59 3.73 0.43 13.03
N GLU A 60 3.26 1.67 13.14
CA GLU A 60 2.23 2.21 12.25
C GLU A 60 2.78 2.53 10.86
N ARG A 61 4.03 2.97 10.78
CA ARG A 61 4.69 3.38 9.54
C ARG A 61 6.08 2.81 9.46
N VAL A 62 6.49 2.37 8.27
CA VAL A 62 7.84 1.87 8.02
C VAL A 62 8.42 2.48 6.76
N VAL A 63 9.62 3.04 6.85
CA VAL A 63 10.47 3.37 5.70
C VAL A 63 11.48 2.25 5.54
N SER A 64 11.37 1.47 4.47
CA SER A 64 12.13 0.25 4.28
C SER A 64 13.07 0.32 3.10
N VAL A 65 14.30 -0.15 3.27
CA VAL A 65 15.35 0.01 2.27
C VAL A 65 15.84 -1.29 1.62
N GLY A 66 16.06 -1.20 0.30
CA GLY A 66 16.62 -2.26 -0.52
C GLY A 66 18.12 -2.11 -0.79
N MET A 67 18.61 -2.85 -1.78
CA MET A 67 20.02 -2.84 -2.20
C MET A 67 20.46 -1.54 -2.90
N GLY A 68 19.53 -0.64 -3.24
CA GLY A 68 19.83 0.56 -4.01
C GLY A 68 20.73 1.59 -3.32
N ILE A 69 20.88 1.52 -1.99
CA ILE A 69 21.82 2.39 -1.28
C ILE A 69 23.28 2.03 -1.58
N ALA A 70 23.55 0.79 -1.99
CA ALA A 70 24.88 0.23 -2.28
C ALA A 70 25.91 0.25 -1.12
N VAL A 71 25.94 1.28 -0.28
CA VAL A 71 26.87 1.49 0.84
C VAL A 71 26.15 1.97 2.10
N LYS A 72 26.62 1.52 3.27
CA LYS A 72 25.99 1.82 4.56
C LYS A 72 25.97 3.32 4.91
N SER A 73 26.92 4.10 4.41
CA SER A 73 26.98 5.55 4.66
C SER A 73 25.80 6.32 4.09
N GLU A 74 25.01 5.75 3.18
CA GLU A 74 23.80 6.37 2.64
C GLU A 74 22.54 6.13 3.50
N MET A 75 22.66 5.39 4.61
CA MET A 75 21.54 5.15 5.52
C MET A 75 20.94 6.42 6.10
N TYR A 76 21.68 7.53 6.13
CA TYR A 76 21.15 8.84 6.54
C TYR A 76 19.90 9.24 5.74
N LEU A 77 19.79 8.84 4.46
CA LEU A 77 18.60 9.11 3.64
C LEU A 77 17.34 8.43 4.22
N ILE A 78 17.52 7.21 4.74
CA ILE A 78 16.44 6.41 5.33
C ILE A 78 16.13 6.90 6.73
N GLU A 79 17.16 7.19 7.53
CA GLU A 79 17.02 7.74 8.88
C GLU A 79 16.26 9.07 8.88
N ASN A 80 16.67 10.00 8.01
CA ASN A 80 16.03 11.31 7.89
C ASN A 80 14.57 11.21 7.43
N LEU A 81 14.28 10.37 6.43
CA LEU A 81 12.92 10.17 5.96
C LEU A 81 12.06 9.46 7.01
N ALA A 82 12.61 8.47 7.72
CA ALA A 82 11.91 7.78 8.79
C ALA A 82 11.53 8.75 9.91
N GLN A 83 12.44 9.64 10.30
CA GLN A 83 12.16 10.69 11.27
C GLN A 83 11.05 11.63 10.78
N ALA A 84 11.16 12.16 9.56
CA ALA A 84 10.19 13.08 8.99
C ALA A 84 8.80 12.45 8.78
N ALA A 85 8.75 11.15 8.50
CA ALA A 85 7.51 10.43 8.28
C ALA A 85 6.87 9.90 9.58
N GLY A 86 7.55 10.01 10.73
CA GLY A 86 7.14 9.36 11.97
C GLY A 86 7.09 7.84 11.83
N ALA A 87 8.15 7.26 11.27
CA ALA A 87 8.19 5.86 10.86
C ALA A 87 9.40 5.11 11.43
N ALA A 88 9.23 3.80 11.56
CA ALA A 88 10.34 2.91 11.91
C ALA A 88 11.13 2.52 10.64
N MET A 89 12.41 2.13 10.77
CA MET A 89 13.27 1.78 9.63
C MET A 89 13.25 0.29 9.26
N GLY A 90 12.79 -0.10 8.08
CA GLY A 90 12.85 -1.49 7.61
C GLY A 90 14.02 -1.76 6.65
N CYS A 91 14.27 -3.02 6.36
CA CYS A 91 15.09 -3.38 5.20
C CYS A 91 14.67 -4.71 4.54
N SER A 92 15.10 -4.89 3.30
CA SER A 92 15.00 -6.17 2.59
C SER A 92 16.08 -7.16 3.03
N ARG A 93 15.88 -8.47 2.77
CA ARG A 93 16.86 -9.51 3.13
C ARG A 93 18.26 -9.24 2.60
N PRO A 94 18.44 -8.88 1.31
CA PRO A 94 19.77 -8.63 0.79
C PRO A 94 20.43 -7.41 1.45
N ALA A 95 19.67 -6.37 1.79
CA ALA A 95 20.19 -5.20 2.51
C ALA A 95 20.69 -5.58 3.93
N TYR A 96 19.94 -6.42 4.65
CA TYR A 96 20.39 -6.99 5.93
C TYR A 96 21.61 -7.91 5.76
N GLU A 97 21.50 -8.98 4.97
CA GLU A 97 22.51 -10.05 4.89
C GLU A 97 23.83 -9.58 4.27
N ARG A 98 23.77 -8.74 3.23
CA ARG A 98 24.94 -8.35 2.44
C ARG A 98 25.52 -7.01 2.87
N LEU A 99 24.66 -6.03 3.13
CA LEU A 99 25.10 -4.67 3.45
C LEU A 99 25.12 -4.39 4.97
N LYS A 100 24.45 -5.23 5.79
CA LYS A 100 24.39 -5.10 7.25
C LYS A 100 23.98 -3.69 7.70
N VAL A 101 23.03 -3.11 6.96
CA VAL A 101 22.57 -1.73 7.17
C VAL A 101 21.74 -1.59 8.44
N LEU A 102 20.96 -2.61 8.76
CA LEU A 102 20.11 -2.70 9.95
C LEU A 102 20.22 -4.09 10.57
N PRO A 103 19.84 -4.28 11.85
CA PRO A 103 19.87 -5.59 12.50
C PRO A 103 18.73 -6.51 12.01
N ARG A 104 18.77 -7.78 12.44
CA ARG A 104 17.89 -8.84 11.90
C ARG A 104 16.41 -8.54 12.12
N GLU A 105 16.07 -7.89 13.23
CA GLU A 105 14.70 -7.56 13.62
C GLU A 105 14.08 -6.49 12.70
N ARG A 106 14.88 -5.89 11.80
CA ARG A 106 14.42 -4.91 10.81
C ARG A 106 14.19 -5.52 9.42
N PHE A 107 14.56 -6.78 9.23
CA PHE A 107 14.39 -7.46 7.96
C PHE A 107 12.91 -7.81 7.74
N VAL A 108 12.30 -7.22 6.73
CA VAL A 108 10.90 -7.47 6.33
C VAL A 108 10.84 -8.49 5.20
N GLY A 109 10.01 -9.52 5.36
CA GLY A 109 9.78 -10.53 4.33
C GLY A 109 9.26 -11.87 4.86
N MET A 110 9.25 -12.89 4.01
CA MET A 110 8.67 -14.22 4.26
C MET A 110 9.24 -14.84 5.54
N SER A 111 10.57 -14.81 5.68
CA SER A 111 11.33 -15.33 6.81
C SER A 111 11.76 -14.25 7.82
N GLY A 112 11.18 -13.06 7.72
CA GLY A 112 11.47 -11.89 8.55
C GLY A 112 10.18 -11.34 9.17
N GLU A 113 10.22 -10.08 9.56
CA GLU A 113 9.07 -9.40 10.17
C GLU A 113 7.94 -9.18 9.17
N LYS A 114 6.72 -9.09 9.72
CA LYS A 114 5.49 -8.81 8.99
C LYS A 114 5.01 -7.43 9.36
N PHE A 115 4.93 -6.54 8.39
CA PHE A 115 4.33 -5.23 8.57
C PHE A 115 2.84 -5.29 8.24
N THR A 116 2.02 -4.81 9.17
CA THR A 116 0.55 -4.74 9.02
C THR A 116 0.01 -3.34 9.31
N GLY A 117 0.89 -2.35 9.43
CA GLY A 117 0.52 -0.96 9.73
C GLY A 117 -0.03 -0.20 8.53
N THR A 118 -0.13 1.11 8.70
CA THR A 118 -0.84 2.02 7.78
C THR A 118 -0.01 2.44 6.58
N LEU A 119 1.30 2.68 6.72
CA LEU A 119 2.16 3.16 5.63
C LEU A 119 3.48 2.40 5.53
N TYR A 120 3.77 1.86 4.35
CA TYR A 120 5.06 1.25 4.04
C TYR A 120 5.71 1.97 2.84
N ILE A 121 6.85 2.63 3.06
CA ILE A 121 7.62 3.30 2.00
C ILE A 121 8.79 2.41 1.62
N ALA A 122 8.70 1.77 0.45
CA ALA A 122 9.70 0.87 -0.11
C ALA A 122 10.72 1.64 -0.97
N CYS A 123 11.91 1.89 -0.41
CA CYS A 123 13.00 2.63 -1.04
C CYS A 123 14.00 1.66 -1.72
N ALA A 124 14.03 1.68 -3.05
CA ALA A 124 14.90 0.85 -3.89
C ALA A 124 14.79 -0.67 -3.61
N ILE A 125 13.59 -1.14 -3.26
CA ILE A 125 13.25 -2.55 -3.11
C ILE A 125 12.67 -3.05 -4.43
N SER A 126 13.13 -4.20 -4.93
CA SER A 126 12.67 -4.75 -6.21
C SER A 126 11.29 -5.40 -6.14
N GLY A 127 10.88 -5.89 -4.96
CA GLY A 127 9.61 -6.61 -4.78
C GLY A 127 9.72 -8.11 -5.07
N ALA A 128 10.81 -8.76 -4.65
CA ALA A 128 10.87 -10.22 -4.65
C ALA A 128 9.70 -10.80 -3.84
N GLN A 129 9.12 -11.91 -4.30
CA GLN A 129 7.93 -12.52 -3.68
C GLN A 129 8.09 -12.75 -2.17
N GLN A 130 9.29 -13.11 -1.73
CA GLN A 130 9.61 -13.27 -0.32
C GLN A 130 9.47 -11.95 0.44
N HIS A 131 9.91 -10.82 -0.10
CA HIS A 131 9.70 -9.52 0.55
C HIS A 131 8.23 -9.12 0.56
N LEU A 132 7.51 -9.33 -0.55
CA LEU A 132 6.09 -9.00 -0.68
C LEU A 132 5.23 -9.72 0.38
N LYS A 133 5.55 -10.97 0.71
CA LYS A 133 4.93 -11.71 1.83
C LYS A 133 5.18 -11.12 3.22
N GLY A 134 6.03 -10.11 3.35
CA GLY A 134 6.21 -9.33 4.58
C GLY A 134 5.31 -8.09 4.65
N ILE A 135 4.76 -7.64 3.53
CA ILE A 135 3.96 -6.39 3.42
C ILE A 135 2.59 -6.60 2.79
N GLU A 136 2.17 -7.86 2.62
CA GLU A 136 0.89 -8.24 2.01
C GLU A 136 -0.31 -7.61 2.71
N LYS A 137 -0.19 -7.33 4.01
CA LYS A 137 -1.22 -6.71 4.85
C LYS A 137 -0.97 -5.22 5.11
N ALA A 138 0.02 -4.61 4.46
CA ALA A 138 0.26 -3.18 4.58
C ALA A 138 -0.88 -2.40 3.92
N HIS A 139 -1.45 -1.43 4.63
CA HIS A 139 -2.60 -0.68 4.13
C HIS A 139 -2.25 0.17 2.90
N THR A 140 -1.26 1.06 3.03
CA THR A 140 -0.73 1.86 1.91
C THR A 140 0.74 1.53 1.70
N VAL A 141 1.11 1.21 0.46
CA VAL A 141 2.50 0.98 0.04
C VAL A 141 2.92 2.04 -0.96
N VAL A 142 4.00 2.76 -0.66
CA VAL A 142 4.69 3.66 -1.60
C VAL A 142 5.93 2.95 -2.10
N ALA A 143 6.19 2.95 -3.41
CA ALA A 143 7.41 2.41 -3.98
C ALA A 143 8.21 3.49 -4.69
N ILE A 144 9.51 3.57 -4.39
CA ILE A 144 10.46 4.47 -5.05
C ILE A 144 11.57 3.61 -5.63
N ASN A 145 11.65 3.51 -6.96
CA ASN A 145 12.62 2.64 -7.62
C ASN A 145 13.01 3.18 -9.00
N ARG A 146 14.31 3.23 -9.30
CA ARG A 146 14.82 3.62 -10.63
C ARG A 146 14.38 2.70 -11.78
N ASN A 147 14.08 1.44 -11.48
CA ASN A 147 13.64 0.48 -12.49
C ASN A 147 12.12 0.49 -12.57
N GLU A 148 11.55 1.18 -13.57
CA GLU A 148 10.11 1.24 -13.85
C GLU A 148 9.43 -0.15 -13.93
N LYS A 149 10.20 -1.20 -14.26
CA LYS A 149 9.71 -2.58 -14.41
C LYS A 149 9.84 -3.40 -13.13
N ALA A 150 10.21 -2.77 -12.00
CA ALA A 150 10.36 -3.46 -10.73
C ALA A 150 9.02 -4.06 -10.28
N PRO A 151 8.98 -5.36 -9.89
CA PRO A 151 7.76 -6.01 -9.42
C PRO A 151 7.04 -5.30 -8.27
N ILE A 152 7.78 -4.58 -7.42
CA ILE A 152 7.21 -3.83 -6.28
C ILE A 152 6.09 -2.88 -6.71
N PHE A 153 6.15 -2.29 -7.91
CA PHE A 153 5.15 -1.32 -8.36
C PHE A 153 3.76 -1.93 -8.51
N ARG A 154 3.64 -3.21 -8.88
CA ARG A 154 2.34 -3.91 -8.94
C ARG A 154 1.73 -4.13 -7.54
N HIS A 155 2.56 -4.01 -6.52
CA HIS A 155 2.23 -4.18 -5.11
C HIS A 155 2.36 -2.88 -4.30
N ALA A 156 2.45 -1.73 -4.98
CA ALA A 156 2.42 -0.41 -4.37
C ALA A 156 1.11 0.29 -4.72
N ASP A 157 0.59 1.15 -3.85
CA ASP A 157 -0.52 2.06 -4.16
C ASP A 157 -0.02 3.26 -4.96
N TYR A 158 1.15 3.78 -4.58
CA TYR A 158 1.81 4.91 -5.23
C TYR A 158 3.23 4.54 -5.65
N GLY A 159 3.61 4.89 -6.87
CA GLY A 159 4.94 4.61 -7.42
C GLY A 159 5.63 5.87 -7.92
N ILE A 160 6.91 6.05 -7.60
CA ILE A 160 7.81 7.00 -8.26
C ILE A 160 8.96 6.23 -8.91
N VAL A 161 9.18 6.46 -10.21
CA VAL A 161 10.38 6.01 -10.90
C VAL A 161 11.47 7.07 -10.75
N GLY A 162 12.45 6.83 -9.89
CA GLY A 162 13.50 7.82 -9.60
C GLY A 162 14.63 7.29 -8.73
N ASP A 163 15.70 8.09 -8.59
CA ASP A 163 16.82 7.79 -7.69
C ASP A 163 16.47 8.20 -6.25
N ILE A 164 16.67 7.30 -5.30
CA ILE A 164 16.48 7.56 -3.87
C ILE A 164 17.35 8.72 -3.36
N ARG A 165 18.50 8.98 -3.97
CA ARG A 165 19.40 10.09 -3.60
C ARG A 165 18.83 11.46 -3.95
N THR A 166 17.85 11.50 -4.86
CA THR A 166 17.14 12.74 -5.22
C THR A 166 15.76 12.78 -4.58
N ILE A 167 15.00 11.69 -4.68
CA ILE A 167 13.61 11.63 -4.21
C ILE A 167 13.52 11.71 -2.68
N LEU A 168 14.37 11.00 -1.93
CA LEU A 168 14.20 10.93 -0.48
C LEU A 168 14.53 12.26 0.22
N PRO A 169 15.58 13.01 -0.16
CA PRO A 169 15.81 14.35 0.39
C PRO A 169 14.66 15.32 0.13
N LEU A 170 14.13 15.35 -1.10
CA LEU A 170 12.98 16.18 -1.45
C LEU A 170 11.73 15.81 -0.63
N LEU A 171 11.46 14.50 -0.52
CA LEU A 171 10.33 14.02 0.28
C LEU A 171 10.51 14.37 1.76
N THR A 172 11.72 14.19 2.30
CA THR A 172 12.05 14.55 3.70
C THR A 172 11.81 16.04 3.95
N GLU A 173 12.26 16.91 3.05
CA GLU A 173 12.05 18.36 3.16
C GLU A 173 10.56 18.70 3.18
N LYS A 174 9.77 18.09 2.29
CA LYS A 174 8.32 18.32 2.24
C LYS A 174 7.63 17.86 3.51
N LEU A 175 7.94 16.66 4.02
CA LEU A 175 7.35 16.16 5.25
C LEU A 175 7.74 16.95 6.51
N ASN A 176 8.92 17.60 6.50
CA ASN A 176 9.36 18.47 7.59
C ASN A 176 8.87 19.93 7.47
N SER A 177 8.39 20.35 6.29
CA SER A 177 7.82 21.68 6.11
C SER A 177 6.43 21.77 6.76
N ASP A 178 5.99 22.96 7.20
CA ASP A 178 4.67 23.22 7.84
C ASP A 178 3.49 22.98 6.88
N LEU A 179 3.35 21.75 6.38
CA LEU A 179 2.22 21.31 5.58
C LEU A 179 0.93 21.42 6.40
N PRO A 180 -0.23 21.65 5.75
CA PRO A 180 -1.53 21.57 6.40
C PRO A 180 -1.69 20.20 7.05
N LYS A 181 -1.63 20.17 8.38
CA LYS A 181 -1.80 18.96 9.18
C LYS A 181 -3.30 18.67 9.29
N PRO A 182 -3.76 17.44 9.01
CA PRO A 182 -5.06 16.98 9.48
C PRO A 182 -5.20 17.26 10.99
N ASP A 183 -6.41 17.47 11.50
CA ASP A 183 -6.65 17.75 12.92
C ASP A 183 -5.85 16.77 13.82
N PRO A 184 -5.00 17.24 14.76
CA PRO A 184 -4.21 16.37 15.63
C PRO A 184 -5.05 15.46 16.55
N ASN A 185 -6.37 15.71 16.65
CA ASN A 185 -7.33 14.84 17.32
C ASN A 185 -8.11 13.93 16.35
N ALA A 186 -7.89 14.06 15.03
CA ALA A 186 -8.38 13.10 14.07
C ALA A 186 -7.66 11.78 14.32
N LYS A 187 -8.41 10.75 14.70
CA LYS A 187 -7.90 9.39 14.61
C LYS A 187 -7.46 9.20 13.15
N PRO A 188 -6.26 8.62 12.88
CA PRO A 188 -5.88 8.29 11.50
C PRO A 188 -7.07 7.57 10.90
N ALA A 189 -7.52 8.01 9.73
CA ALA A 189 -8.67 7.43 9.08
C ALA A 189 -8.39 5.93 8.99
N LYS A 190 -9.03 5.15 9.88
CA LYS A 190 -9.14 3.73 9.70
C LYS A 190 -9.96 3.64 8.44
N ARG A 191 -9.30 3.50 7.30
CA ARG A 191 -10.02 3.00 6.14
C ARG A 191 -10.60 1.69 6.63
N GLU A 192 -11.92 1.64 6.71
CA GLU A 192 -12.61 0.43 7.07
C GLU A 192 -12.24 -0.58 6.00
N MET A 193 -11.29 -1.47 6.32
CA MET A 193 -11.15 -2.68 5.56
C MET A 193 -12.45 -3.44 5.80
N PRO A 194 -13.25 -3.75 4.76
CA PRO A 194 -14.37 -4.67 4.94
C PRO A 194 -13.82 -5.93 5.58
N LEU A 195 -14.36 -6.28 6.75
CA LEU A 195 -13.98 -7.52 7.42
C LEU A 195 -14.63 -8.65 6.66
N TYR A 196 -13.79 -9.33 5.91
CA TYR A 196 -14.07 -10.58 5.24
C TYR A 196 -14.50 -11.67 6.24
N SER A 197 -15.78 -12.06 6.20
CA SER A 197 -16.41 -13.06 7.09
C SER A 197 -16.89 -14.26 6.28
N LYS A 198 -16.65 -15.47 6.80
CA LYS A 198 -17.14 -16.73 6.20
C LYS A 198 -18.62 -17.02 6.50
N THR A 199 -19.33 -16.16 7.24
CA THR A 199 -20.55 -16.61 7.93
C THR A 199 -21.80 -15.75 7.73
N THR A 200 -21.76 -14.62 7.02
CA THR A 200 -22.96 -13.79 6.81
C THR A 200 -22.83 -12.87 5.60
N ALA A 201 -23.66 -13.09 4.57
CA ALA A 201 -23.90 -12.16 3.47
C ALA A 201 -24.14 -10.73 3.97
N THR A 202 -23.51 -9.73 3.36
CA THR A 202 -23.88 -8.33 3.59
C THR A 202 -25.30 -8.06 3.14
N ALA A 203 -25.90 -7.02 3.72
CA ALA A 203 -27.20 -6.51 3.31
C ALA A 203 -27.26 -6.02 1.83
N ASP A 204 -26.12 -5.78 1.19
CA ASP A 204 -26.01 -5.32 -0.21
C ASP A 204 -25.67 -6.44 -1.22
N GLY A 205 -25.52 -7.69 -0.78
CA GLY A 205 -25.33 -8.85 -1.67
C GLY A 205 -23.98 -8.93 -2.38
N ARG A 206 -22.98 -8.15 -1.93
CA ARG A 206 -21.64 -8.14 -2.53
C ARG A 206 -20.71 -9.21 -1.94
N TYR A 207 -19.99 -9.89 -2.84
CA TYR A 207 -19.04 -10.94 -2.48
C TYR A 207 -17.67 -10.61 -3.01
N VAL A 208 -16.65 -10.93 -2.22
CA VAL A 208 -15.25 -10.66 -2.54
C VAL A 208 -14.46 -11.96 -2.59
N CYS A 209 -13.65 -12.08 -3.63
CA CYS A 209 -12.74 -13.19 -3.85
C CYS A 209 -11.61 -13.18 -2.80
N MET A 210 -11.47 -14.26 -2.03
CA MET A 210 -10.33 -14.41 -1.10
C MET A 210 -8.98 -14.55 -1.82
N GLY A 211 -9.00 -15.02 -3.06
CA GLY A 211 -7.78 -15.19 -3.85
C GLY A 211 -7.22 -13.88 -4.39
N CYS A 212 -8.10 -12.96 -4.81
CA CYS A 212 -7.70 -11.78 -5.56
C CYS A 212 -8.54 -10.52 -5.34
N GLY A 213 -9.38 -10.49 -4.31
CA GLY A 213 -10.16 -9.31 -3.91
C GLY A 213 -11.16 -8.81 -4.95
N TYR A 214 -11.40 -9.55 -6.04
CA TYR A 214 -12.46 -9.24 -6.98
C TYR A 214 -13.79 -9.18 -6.26
N GLU A 215 -14.49 -8.06 -6.40
CA GLU A 215 -15.82 -7.87 -5.84
C GLU A 215 -16.85 -8.14 -6.93
N TYR A 216 -17.66 -9.17 -6.73
CA TYR A 216 -18.83 -9.42 -7.55
C TYR A 216 -19.88 -8.36 -7.24
N ASP A 217 -20.28 -7.63 -8.28
CA ASP A 217 -21.29 -6.58 -8.23
C ASP A 217 -22.57 -7.10 -8.91
N PRO A 218 -23.61 -7.44 -8.13
CA PRO A 218 -24.86 -7.93 -8.69
C PRO A 218 -25.48 -6.96 -9.70
N GLU A 219 -25.31 -5.64 -9.56
CA GLU A 219 -25.88 -4.68 -10.51
C GLU A 219 -25.22 -4.76 -11.90
N LYS A 220 -24.01 -5.31 -11.98
CA LYS A 220 -23.27 -5.49 -13.24
C LYS A 220 -23.31 -6.91 -13.77
N GLY A 221 -23.44 -7.90 -12.88
CA GLY A 221 -23.30 -9.31 -13.26
C GLY A 221 -21.87 -9.64 -13.71
N ASP A 222 -21.74 -10.61 -14.60
CA ASP A 222 -20.49 -11.05 -15.22
C ASP A 222 -20.75 -11.39 -16.71
N PRO A 223 -20.72 -10.38 -17.60
CA PRO A 223 -21.03 -10.57 -19.01
C PRO A 223 -20.11 -11.55 -19.74
N GLU A 224 -18.85 -11.71 -19.28
CA GLU A 224 -17.91 -12.66 -19.88
C GLU A 224 -18.30 -14.11 -19.57
N ALA A 225 -18.86 -14.35 -18.38
CA ALA A 225 -19.45 -15.62 -17.99
C ALA A 225 -20.93 -15.78 -18.39
N GLY A 226 -21.51 -14.81 -19.11
CA GLY A 226 -22.93 -14.81 -19.51
C GLY A 226 -23.90 -14.58 -18.35
N ILE A 227 -23.46 -13.91 -17.29
CA ILE A 227 -24.26 -13.57 -16.12
C ILE A 227 -24.82 -12.15 -16.29
N GLU A 228 -26.14 -12.05 -16.32
CA GLU A 228 -26.84 -10.79 -16.53
C GLU A 228 -26.73 -9.84 -15.32
N PRO A 229 -26.72 -8.51 -15.56
CA PRO A 229 -26.97 -7.50 -14.54
C PRO A 229 -28.21 -7.82 -13.69
N GLY A 230 -28.09 -7.62 -12.38
CA GLY A 230 -29.11 -7.94 -11.37
C GLY A 230 -29.02 -9.36 -10.79
N THR A 231 -28.13 -10.22 -11.29
CA THR A 231 -27.98 -11.60 -10.76
C THR A 231 -27.30 -11.56 -9.39
N SER A 232 -27.91 -12.11 -8.34
CA SER A 232 -27.27 -12.20 -7.03
C SER A 232 -26.12 -13.21 -7.04
N PHE A 233 -25.16 -13.06 -6.12
CA PHE A 233 -24.02 -13.97 -6.05
C PHE A 233 -24.46 -15.42 -5.76
N GLU A 234 -25.48 -15.61 -4.93
CA GLU A 234 -26.05 -16.92 -4.62
C GLU A 234 -26.63 -17.58 -5.88
N ALA A 235 -27.22 -16.79 -6.79
CA ALA A 235 -27.82 -17.26 -8.03
C ALA A 235 -26.81 -17.59 -9.14
N LEU A 236 -25.52 -17.29 -8.96
CA LEU A 236 -24.48 -17.68 -9.91
C LEU A 236 -24.39 -19.21 -10.05
N PRO A 237 -23.99 -19.74 -11.22
CA PRO A 237 -23.69 -21.16 -11.39
C PRO A 237 -22.65 -21.69 -10.37
N GLU A 238 -22.74 -22.96 -9.96
CA GLU A 238 -21.77 -23.54 -9.01
C GLU A 238 -20.34 -23.60 -9.57
N ASP A 239 -20.23 -23.73 -10.89
CA ASP A 239 -18.98 -23.76 -11.65
C ASP A 239 -18.49 -22.37 -12.05
N TRP A 240 -19.20 -21.30 -11.65
CA TRP A 240 -18.71 -19.94 -11.82
C TRP A 240 -17.37 -19.79 -11.08
N ILE A 241 -16.41 -19.16 -11.75
CA ILE A 241 -15.09 -18.87 -11.22
C ILE A 241 -14.87 -17.37 -11.21
N CYS A 242 -14.05 -16.90 -10.27
CA CYS A 242 -13.67 -15.50 -10.23
C CYS A 242 -13.01 -15.10 -11.57
N PRO A 243 -13.53 -14.09 -12.29
CA PRO A 243 -13.03 -13.73 -13.62
C PRO A 243 -11.59 -13.22 -13.57
N GLU A 244 -11.19 -12.63 -12.44
CA GLU A 244 -9.84 -12.14 -12.24
C GLU A 244 -8.82 -13.28 -12.03
N CYS A 245 -9.15 -14.32 -11.25
CA CYS A 245 -8.14 -15.27 -10.77
C CYS A 245 -8.45 -16.75 -10.90
N GLY A 246 -9.64 -17.10 -11.35
CA GLY A 246 -10.06 -18.47 -11.61
C GLY A 246 -10.26 -19.33 -10.37
N VAL A 247 -10.25 -18.76 -9.16
CA VAL A 247 -10.66 -19.51 -7.97
C VAL A 247 -12.17 -19.76 -8.02
N SER A 248 -12.58 -20.87 -7.43
CA SER A 248 -13.99 -21.29 -7.41
C SER A 248 -14.87 -20.30 -6.65
N LYS A 249 -16.16 -20.30 -6.99
CA LYS A 249 -17.23 -19.60 -6.26
C LYS A 249 -17.15 -19.78 -4.74
N SER A 250 -16.72 -20.96 -4.27
CA SER A 250 -16.57 -21.27 -2.84
C SER A 250 -15.50 -20.44 -2.10
N GLU A 251 -14.55 -19.86 -2.83
CA GLU A 251 -13.50 -18.99 -2.28
C GLU A 251 -13.93 -17.51 -2.28
N MET A 252 -15.16 -17.22 -2.71
CA MET A 252 -15.79 -15.92 -2.54
C MET A 252 -16.47 -15.87 -1.17
N ILE A 253 -16.31 -14.75 -0.50
CA ILE A 253 -16.90 -14.51 0.81
C ILE A 253 -17.66 -13.20 0.77
N SER A 254 -18.68 -13.08 1.61
CA SER A 254 -19.38 -11.82 1.76
C SER A 254 -18.45 -10.75 2.32
N ALA A 255 -18.44 -9.57 1.69
CA ALA A 255 -17.94 -8.38 2.37
C ALA A 255 -18.75 -8.19 3.66
N VAL A 256 -18.20 -7.55 4.71
CA VAL A 256 -18.99 -7.06 5.84
C VAL A 256 -18.55 -5.65 6.17
N THR A 257 -19.45 -4.69 6.00
CA THR A 257 -19.30 -3.34 6.55
C THR A 257 -19.64 -3.42 8.03
N ARG A 258 -18.76 -2.95 8.93
CA ARG A 258 -19.12 -2.82 10.35
C ARG A 258 -20.18 -1.72 10.45
N GLY A 259 -21.28 -2.01 11.14
CA GLY A 259 -22.22 -0.98 11.59
C GLY A 259 -21.65 -0.17 12.74
#